data_AF-D8UJD8-F1
#
_entry.id   AF-D8UJD8-F1
#
_cell.length_a   1.000
_cell.length_b   1.000
_cell.length_c   1.000
_cell.angle_alpha   90.00
_cell.angle_beta   90.00
_cell.angle_gamma   90.00
#
_symmetry.space_group_name_H-M   'P 1'
#
loop_
_entity.id
_entity.type
_entity.pdbx_description
1 polymer ?
#
loop_
_entity_poly.entity_id
_entity_poly.type
_entity_poly.pdbx_seq_one_letter_code
_entity_poly.pdbx_strand_id
1 'polypeptide(L)'
;MITDVLKFPDDQPPVNLVFGCVNGERGELYRQMADGLMGMGNNHNAFQSQLVANGIIDDVFSLCFGFPRNGVLLLGDVPLPEALLASTATSTVYTPLISSMHLHFYNVRIEGIEVKGERLPLDPVMFDRGYGTVLDSGTTFTYLPSLAFEAMSRAVGQYAEERGLQRTPGADPQYNDICWKGASDNVDALLEFFPYAEFVLGGDVRLKLPPVRYLFLSRPGEYCLSVFDNGGSGTLIGTGSVQNVLVTVTPLEEDNVQLQLKVTPLEDNVQLQLKYDRRNSRVGFTDIDCEELASALVATANATAASSPSPPPPFPAPPSPPPPPPSPSPPPRASRGSRSSRGSPSPAASRPHPHMMLHHKHHHPSGGGSQLRKEVAQRSHWLRLR
;
A
#
# COMPACT_ATOMS: atom_id res chain seq x y z
N MET A 1 5.06 3.78 22.22
CA MET A 1 4.11 4.57 21.40
C MET A 1 4.31 6.02 21.78
N ILE A 2 4.15 6.92 20.83
CA ILE A 2 4.17 8.37 21.04
C ILE A 2 2.88 8.96 20.49
N THR A 3 2.52 10.14 20.98
CA THR A 3 1.42 10.94 20.45
C THR A 3 2.00 12.17 19.80
N ASP A 4 1.59 12.45 18.57
CA ASP A 4 1.97 13.68 17.87
C ASP A 4 0.82 14.17 16.98
N VAL A 5 0.97 15.40 16.47
CA VAL A 5 -0.05 16.09 15.69
C VAL A 5 0.09 15.77 14.21
N LEU A 6 -0.97 15.23 13.61
CA LEU A 6 -1.17 15.18 12.17
C LEU A 6 -1.90 16.44 11.71
N LYS A 7 -1.44 17.04 10.61
CA LYS A 7 -2.15 18.08 9.87
C LYS A 7 -2.56 17.56 8.50
N PHE A 8 -3.74 17.94 8.04
CA PHE A 8 -4.20 17.61 6.69
C PHE A 8 -3.89 18.74 5.70
N PRO A 9 -3.77 18.42 4.40
CA PRO A 9 -3.56 19.43 3.36
C PRO A 9 -4.75 20.37 3.14
N ASP A 10 -5.96 19.98 3.53
CA ASP A 10 -7.23 20.69 3.29
C ASP A 10 -7.67 21.56 4.49
N ASP A 11 -6.72 22.04 5.30
CA ASP A 11 -6.93 22.90 6.47
C ASP A 11 -7.90 22.32 7.53
N GLN A 12 -8.16 21.01 7.50
CA GLN A 12 -8.92 20.34 8.57
C GLN A 12 -8.21 20.51 9.92
N PRO A 13 -8.98 20.52 11.03
CA PRO A 13 -8.40 20.62 12.36
C PRO A 13 -7.30 19.55 12.58
N PRO A 14 -6.15 19.94 13.16
CA PRO A 14 -5.10 18.98 13.48
C PRO A 14 -5.60 17.89 14.43
N VAL A 15 -5.11 16.66 14.23
CA VAL A 15 -5.52 15.49 15.02
C VAL A 15 -4.33 14.92 15.75
N ASN A 16 -4.49 14.63 17.04
CA ASN A 16 -3.50 13.89 17.81
C ASN A 16 -3.61 12.40 17.46
N LEU A 17 -2.54 11.83 16.91
CA LEU A 17 -2.45 10.41 16.60
C LEU A 17 -1.43 9.71 17.48
N VAL A 18 -1.74 8.47 17.86
CA VAL A 18 -0.83 7.56 18.54
C VAL A 18 -0.17 6.64 17.52
N PHE A 19 1.15 6.57 17.52
CA PHE A 19 1.91 5.71 16.61
C PHE A 19 3.20 5.17 17.25
N GLY A 20 3.82 4.19 16.59
CA GLY A 20 5.07 3.58 17.02
C GLY A 20 6.30 4.35 16.53
N CYS A 21 7.38 4.35 17.31
CA CYS A 21 8.69 4.80 16.85
C CYS A 21 9.49 3.61 16.31
N VAL A 22 10.04 3.76 15.12
CA VAL A 22 10.96 2.78 14.53
C VAL A 22 12.37 3.03 15.07
N ASN A 23 12.99 2.02 15.69
CA ASN A 23 14.34 2.14 16.26
C ASN A 23 15.45 1.68 15.30
N GLY A 24 15.07 1.21 14.11
CA GLY A 24 15.99 0.75 13.07
C GLY A 24 15.26 0.07 11.94
N GLU A 25 15.72 0.32 10.73
CA GLU A 25 15.16 -0.23 9.49
C GLU A 25 16.18 -1.18 8.84
N ARG A 26 15.68 -2.14 8.06
CA ARG A 26 16.51 -3.09 7.29
C ARG A 26 15.86 -3.37 5.95
N GLY A 27 16.62 -3.96 5.04
CA GLY A 27 16.12 -4.37 3.73
C GLY A 27 15.64 -3.17 2.92
N GLU A 28 14.53 -3.35 2.20
CA GLU A 28 13.98 -2.31 1.32
C GLU A 28 13.37 -1.13 2.08
N LEU A 29 12.90 -1.33 3.32
CA LEU A 29 12.40 -0.22 4.15
C LEU A 29 13.48 0.84 4.43
N TYR A 30 14.75 0.43 4.53
CA TYR A 30 15.87 1.35 4.72
C TYR A 30 16.33 2.05 3.43
N ARG A 31 16.05 1.46 2.27
CA ARG A 31 16.54 1.94 0.96
C ARG A 31 15.59 2.90 0.25
N GLN A 32 14.37 3.04 0.77
CA GLN A 32 13.35 3.94 0.22
C GLN A 32 13.43 5.34 0.85
N MET A 33 12.65 6.28 0.32
CA MET A 33 12.55 7.65 0.88
C MET A 33 11.52 7.80 2.00
N ALA A 34 10.76 6.74 2.32
CA ALA A 34 9.75 6.80 3.37
C ALA A 34 10.40 6.41 4.71
N ASP A 35 10.21 7.25 5.73
CA ASP A 35 10.77 7.05 7.08
C ASP A 35 9.87 6.17 7.99
N GLY A 36 8.93 5.42 7.40
CA GLY A 36 7.99 4.59 8.15
C GLY A 36 6.85 3.99 7.34
N LEU A 37 5.96 3.30 8.05
CA LEU A 37 4.78 2.62 7.49
C LEU A 37 3.49 3.15 8.11
N MET A 38 2.53 3.52 7.27
CA MET A 38 1.17 3.88 7.69
C MET A 38 0.29 2.63 7.72
N GLY A 39 0.04 2.09 8.92
CA GLY A 39 -0.80 0.91 9.09
C GLY A 39 -2.28 1.22 8.92
N MET A 40 -2.92 0.61 7.91
CA MET A 40 -4.34 0.77 7.62
C MET A 40 -5.21 -0.45 7.95
N GLY A 41 -4.72 -1.40 8.75
CA GLY A 41 -5.45 -2.63 9.09
C GLY A 41 -6.75 -2.40 9.87
N ASN A 42 -7.55 -3.45 10.04
CA ASN A 42 -8.82 -3.41 10.76
C ASN A 42 -8.62 -3.49 12.29
N ASN A 43 -8.02 -2.46 12.88
CA ASN A 43 -7.79 -2.39 14.32
C ASN A 43 -7.87 -0.95 14.83
N HIS A 44 -8.04 -0.76 16.14
CA HIS A 44 -8.26 0.55 16.76
C HIS A 44 -7.04 1.49 16.70
N ASN A 45 -5.82 0.95 16.57
CA ASN A 45 -4.59 1.74 16.46
C ASN A 45 -4.25 2.12 15.01
N ALA A 46 -4.98 1.57 14.03
CA ALA A 46 -4.76 1.92 12.62
C ALA A 46 -5.08 3.39 12.37
N PHE A 47 -4.38 3.97 11.41
CA PHE A 47 -4.46 5.40 11.07
C PHE A 47 -5.91 5.87 10.89
N GLN A 48 -6.64 5.23 9.99
CA GLN A 48 -8.03 5.55 9.68
C GLN A 48 -8.98 5.30 10.86
N SER A 49 -8.74 4.27 11.68
CA SER A 49 -9.57 4.02 12.87
C SER A 49 -9.44 5.13 13.92
N GLN A 50 -8.24 5.71 14.07
CA GLN A 50 -8.04 6.84 14.96
C GLN A 50 -8.77 8.10 14.43
N LEU A 51 -8.80 8.32 13.12
CA LEU A 51 -9.56 9.42 12.52
C LEU A 51 -11.08 9.25 12.74
N VAL A 52 -11.60 8.04 12.57
CA VAL A 52 -13.00 7.70 12.88
C VAL A 52 -13.31 7.95 14.35
N ALA A 53 -12.44 7.49 15.26
CA ALA A 53 -12.63 7.67 16.71
C ALA A 53 -12.62 9.14 17.15
N ASN A 54 -11.93 10.01 16.41
CA ASN A 54 -11.93 11.46 16.62
C ASN A 54 -13.05 12.19 15.87
N GLY A 55 -13.93 11.47 15.16
CA GLY A 55 -15.05 12.06 14.41
C GLY A 55 -14.63 12.85 13.17
N ILE A 56 -13.45 12.57 12.62
CA ILE A 56 -12.88 13.32 11.49
C ILE A 56 -13.38 12.76 10.16
N ILE A 57 -13.57 11.45 10.07
CA ILE A 57 -14.05 10.77 8.87
C ILE A 57 -15.11 9.71 9.23
N ASP A 58 -15.97 9.38 8.27
CA ASP A 58 -16.76 8.16 8.33
C ASP A 58 -15.87 6.91 8.39
N ASP A 59 -16.40 5.78 8.86
CA ASP A 59 -15.68 4.50 8.89
C ASP A 59 -15.63 3.83 7.49
N VAL A 60 -15.04 4.59 6.56
CA VAL A 60 -14.87 4.29 5.15
C VAL A 60 -13.54 4.91 4.71
N PHE A 61 -12.78 4.20 3.89
CA PHE A 61 -11.65 4.79 3.16
C PHE A 61 -11.50 4.10 1.81
N SER A 62 -10.82 4.73 0.87
CA SER A 62 -10.57 4.14 -0.44
C SER A 62 -9.13 4.29 -0.89
N LEU A 63 -8.62 3.27 -1.59
CA LEU A 63 -7.31 3.26 -2.21
C LEU A 63 -7.47 3.18 -3.73
N CYS A 64 -6.87 4.13 -4.44
CA CYS A 64 -6.74 4.10 -5.89
C CYS A 64 -5.25 4.17 -6.20
N PHE A 65 -4.65 3.05 -6.61
CA PHE A 65 -3.22 3.01 -6.84
C PHE A 65 -2.86 3.51 -8.24
N GLY A 66 -2.63 4.81 -8.37
CA GLY A 66 -2.09 5.43 -9.58
C GLY A 66 -0.58 5.26 -9.67
N PHE A 67 -0.08 5.06 -10.89
CA PHE A 67 1.35 4.99 -11.23
C PHE A 67 1.58 5.86 -12.47
N PRO A 68 2.69 6.63 -12.60
CA PRO A 68 3.90 6.64 -11.78
C PRO A 68 3.91 7.62 -10.61
N ARG A 69 2.91 8.50 -10.47
CA ARG A 69 3.00 9.59 -9.47
C ARG A 69 1.77 9.83 -8.62
N ASN A 70 0.56 9.48 -9.06
CA ASN A 70 -0.67 10.00 -8.44
C ASN A 70 -1.68 8.90 -8.10
N GLY A 71 -1.36 8.08 -7.09
CA GLY A 71 -2.39 7.35 -6.38
C GLY A 71 -3.18 8.25 -5.44
N VAL A 72 -4.38 7.82 -5.08
CA VAL A 72 -5.29 8.58 -4.22
C VAL A 72 -5.66 7.71 -3.02
N LEU A 73 -5.51 8.28 -1.82
CA LEU A 73 -6.13 7.79 -0.60
C LEU A 73 -7.28 8.73 -0.24
N LEU A 74 -8.49 8.19 -0.26
CA LEU A 74 -9.68 8.91 0.18
C LEU A 74 -9.99 8.50 1.62
N LEU A 75 -10.10 9.49 2.50
CA LEU A 75 -10.45 9.28 3.90
C LEU A 75 -11.90 9.73 4.11
N GLY A 76 -12.76 8.81 4.53
CA GLY A 76 -14.21 9.01 4.63
C GLY A 76 -15.00 8.49 3.42
N ASP A 77 -16.32 8.68 3.47
CA ASP A 77 -17.25 8.27 2.41
C ASP A 77 -17.31 9.34 1.30
N VAL A 78 -16.15 9.57 0.66
CA VAL A 78 -16.01 10.59 -0.38
C VAL A 78 -16.70 10.11 -1.68
N PRO A 79 -17.68 10.87 -2.22
CA PRO A 79 -18.32 10.53 -3.47
C PRO A 79 -17.34 10.69 -4.64
N LEU A 80 -17.36 9.73 -5.57
CA LEU A 80 -16.59 9.83 -6.80
C LEU A 80 -17.30 10.78 -7.78
N PRO A 81 -16.58 11.61 -8.56
CA PRO A 81 -17.19 12.51 -9.54
C PRO A 81 -18.05 11.75 -10.56
N GLU A 82 -19.30 12.14 -10.74
CA GLU A 82 -20.24 11.46 -11.66
C GLU A 82 -19.73 11.36 -13.10
N ALA A 83 -19.00 12.39 -13.57
CA ALA A 83 -18.41 12.39 -14.91
C ALA A 83 -17.44 11.22 -15.14
N LEU A 84 -16.68 10.82 -14.11
CA LEU A 84 -15.74 9.70 -14.17
C LEU A 84 -16.45 8.34 -14.10
N LEU A 85 -17.57 8.26 -13.38
CA LEU A 85 -18.37 7.03 -13.33
C LEU A 85 -19.14 6.82 -14.64
N ALA A 86 -19.58 7.91 -15.27
CA ALA A 86 -20.26 7.89 -16.55
C ALA A 86 -19.31 7.47 -17.71
N SER A 87 -18.04 7.87 -17.66
CA SER A 87 -17.05 7.52 -18.68
C SER A 87 -16.64 6.05 -18.64
N THR A 88 -16.69 5.40 -17.47
CA THR A 88 -16.32 3.98 -17.30
C THR A 88 -17.50 3.02 -17.36
N ALA A 89 -18.74 3.51 -17.50
CA ALA A 89 -19.98 2.73 -17.49
C ALA A 89 -20.08 1.70 -16.34
N THR A 90 -19.38 1.92 -15.23
CA THR A 90 -19.20 0.94 -14.16
C THR A 90 -19.72 1.46 -12.83
N SER A 91 -20.51 0.62 -12.16
CA SER A 91 -20.93 0.83 -10.77
C SER A 91 -19.97 0.12 -9.83
N THR A 92 -19.78 0.66 -8.62
CA THR A 92 -19.04 -0.03 -7.57
C THR A 92 -19.72 -1.37 -7.23
N VAL A 93 -18.97 -2.47 -7.35
CA VAL A 93 -19.43 -3.81 -6.95
C VAL A 93 -18.86 -4.17 -5.58
N TYR A 94 -19.68 -4.78 -4.72
CA TYR A 94 -19.32 -5.01 -3.31
C TYR A 94 -19.25 -6.49 -2.97
N THR A 95 -18.15 -6.91 -2.34
CA THR A 95 -18.05 -8.21 -1.65
C THR A 95 -18.06 -8.01 -0.13
N PRO A 96 -18.68 -8.91 0.65
CA PRO A 96 -18.59 -8.88 2.10
C PRO A 96 -17.15 -9.05 2.60
N LEU A 97 -16.81 -8.35 3.68
CA LEU A 97 -15.63 -8.62 4.48
C LEU A 97 -15.93 -9.77 5.46
N ILE A 98 -14.95 -10.65 5.66
CA ILE A 98 -15.05 -11.76 6.62
C ILE A 98 -14.46 -11.30 7.94
N SER A 99 -15.33 -11.04 8.93
CA SER A 99 -14.90 -10.58 10.26
C SER A 99 -14.62 -11.70 11.27
N SER A 100 -14.77 -12.98 10.89
CA SER A 100 -14.54 -14.11 11.82
C SER A 100 -13.09 -14.63 11.81
N MET A 101 -12.26 -14.11 10.92
CA MET A 101 -10.92 -14.63 10.64
C MET A 101 -9.91 -13.48 10.75
N HIS A 102 -8.86 -13.66 11.56
CA HIS A 102 -7.75 -12.70 11.74
C HIS A 102 -8.17 -11.23 11.71
N LEU A 103 -8.83 -10.80 12.79
CA LEU A 103 -9.61 -9.55 12.91
C LEU A 103 -8.91 -8.26 12.44
N HIS A 104 -7.59 -8.26 12.33
CA HIS A 104 -6.79 -7.10 11.93
C HIS A 104 -6.61 -6.96 10.42
N PHE A 105 -6.98 -7.96 9.62
CA PHE A 105 -6.92 -7.91 8.16
C PHE A 105 -8.28 -7.61 7.53
N TYR A 106 -8.26 -7.16 6.28
CA TYR A 106 -9.45 -7.08 5.43
C TYR A 106 -9.57 -8.36 4.63
N ASN A 107 -10.26 -9.34 5.22
CA ASN A 107 -10.46 -10.62 4.59
C ASN A 107 -11.68 -10.61 3.66
N VAL A 108 -11.54 -11.22 2.49
CA VAL A 108 -12.63 -11.52 1.55
C VAL A 108 -12.73 -13.02 1.32
N ARG A 109 -13.85 -13.49 0.76
CA ARG A 109 -13.99 -14.90 0.34
C ARG A 109 -13.60 -15.02 -1.12
N ILE A 110 -12.71 -15.96 -1.45
CA ILE A 110 -12.59 -16.48 -2.83
C ILE A 110 -13.46 -17.73 -2.93
N GLU A 111 -14.43 -17.70 -3.84
CA GLU A 111 -15.27 -18.85 -4.16
C GLU A 111 -14.68 -19.69 -5.28
N GLY A 112 -13.84 -19.12 -6.14
CA GLY A 112 -13.19 -19.87 -7.21
C GLY A 112 -12.20 -19.04 -8.01
N ILE A 113 -11.46 -19.74 -8.86
CA ILE A 113 -10.58 -19.15 -9.86
C ILE A 113 -11.05 -19.64 -11.22
N GLU A 114 -11.21 -18.72 -12.16
CA GLU A 114 -11.52 -19.05 -13.56
C GLU A 114 -10.32 -18.67 -14.44
N VAL A 115 -9.98 -19.50 -15.42
CA VAL A 115 -8.96 -19.23 -16.43
C VAL A 115 -9.57 -19.52 -17.78
N LYS A 116 -9.52 -18.57 -18.72
CA LYS A 116 -10.17 -18.68 -20.04
C LYS A 116 -11.69 -18.92 -19.93
N GLY A 117 -12.32 -18.38 -18.89
CA GLY A 117 -13.75 -18.60 -18.59
C GLY A 117 -14.10 -20.00 -18.07
N GLU A 118 -13.11 -20.85 -17.81
CA GLU A 118 -13.31 -22.17 -17.22
C GLU A 118 -12.95 -22.15 -15.74
N ARG A 119 -13.87 -22.62 -14.89
CA ARG A 119 -13.64 -22.71 -13.44
C ARG A 119 -12.68 -23.85 -13.12
N LEU A 120 -11.62 -23.52 -12.38
CA LEU A 120 -10.65 -24.50 -11.92
C LEU A 120 -11.28 -25.42 -10.85
N PRO A 121 -10.94 -26.73 -10.83
CA PRO A 121 -11.49 -27.70 -9.89
C PRO A 121 -10.86 -27.56 -8.50
N LEU A 122 -11.27 -26.51 -7.77
CA LEU A 122 -10.75 -26.15 -6.45
C LEU A 122 -11.88 -26.19 -5.41
N ASP A 123 -11.57 -26.67 -4.20
CA ASP A 123 -12.45 -26.56 -3.05
C ASP A 123 -12.27 -25.16 -2.40
N PRO A 124 -13.31 -24.30 -2.37
CA PRO A 124 -13.19 -22.95 -1.84
C PRO A 124 -12.69 -22.88 -0.38
N VAL A 125 -12.90 -23.93 0.42
CA VAL A 125 -12.46 -24.01 1.83
C VAL A 125 -10.94 -23.86 1.96
N MET A 126 -10.17 -24.16 0.91
CA MET A 126 -8.73 -23.96 0.93
C MET A 126 -8.31 -22.49 1.12
N PHE A 127 -9.14 -21.54 0.67
CA PHE A 127 -8.89 -20.11 0.78
C PHE A 127 -9.21 -19.55 2.18
N ASP A 128 -9.87 -20.33 3.03
CA ASP A 128 -10.16 -20.01 4.43
C ASP A 128 -9.04 -20.49 5.38
N ARG A 129 -7.95 -21.08 4.86
CA ARG A 129 -6.79 -21.56 5.66
C ARG A 129 -5.80 -20.44 5.97
N GLY A 130 -4.97 -20.65 7.00
CA GLY A 130 -3.92 -19.70 7.36
C GLY A 130 -4.52 -18.38 7.81
N TYR A 131 -4.11 -17.26 7.17
CA TYR A 131 -4.75 -15.96 7.38
C TYR A 131 -5.97 -15.68 6.49
N GLY A 132 -6.43 -16.67 5.73
CA GLY A 132 -7.52 -16.49 4.77
C GLY A 132 -7.07 -15.76 3.51
N THR A 133 -8.01 -15.10 2.82
CA THR A 133 -7.69 -14.21 1.70
C THR A 133 -7.68 -12.76 2.12
N VAL A 134 -6.54 -12.09 1.99
CA VAL A 134 -6.32 -10.70 2.38
C VAL A 134 -6.04 -9.85 1.13
N LEU A 135 -6.72 -8.71 1.03
CA LEU A 135 -6.34 -7.64 0.11
C LEU A 135 -5.14 -6.89 0.73
N ASP A 136 -3.96 -7.01 0.13
CA ASP A 136 -2.72 -6.51 0.72
C ASP A 136 -2.07 -5.43 -0.14
N SER A 137 -2.22 -4.18 0.29
CA SER A 137 -1.57 -3.04 -0.35
C SER A 137 -0.04 -3.03 -0.15
N GLY A 138 0.48 -3.80 0.79
CA GLY A 138 1.91 -3.86 1.10
C GLY A 138 2.70 -4.88 0.28
N THR A 139 2.04 -5.60 -0.62
CA THR A 139 2.66 -6.64 -1.45
C THR A 139 2.30 -6.42 -2.92
N THR A 140 3.31 -6.46 -3.80
CA THR A 140 3.10 -6.29 -5.26
C THR A 140 2.48 -7.52 -5.91
N PHE A 141 2.99 -8.69 -5.57
CA PHE A 141 2.62 -9.96 -6.19
C PHE A 141 1.51 -10.67 -5.42
N THR A 142 0.79 -11.54 -6.12
CA THR A 142 -0.27 -12.35 -5.50
C THR A 142 0.31 -13.68 -5.04
N TYR A 143 -0.14 -14.16 -3.88
CA TYR A 143 0.33 -15.40 -3.28
C TYR A 143 -0.87 -16.28 -3.02
N LEU A 144 -0.93 -17.46 -3.64
CA LEU A 144 -2.04 -18.42 -3.52
C LEU A 144 -1.62 -19.65 -2.70
N PRO A 145 -2.57 -20.35 -2.05
CA PRO A 145 -2.32 -21.67 -1.50
C PRO A 145 -1.83 -22.64 -2.59
N SER A 146 -0.98 -23.59 -2.24
CA SER A 146 -0.25 -24.42 -3.22
C SER A 146 -1.13 -25.06 -4.28
N LEU A 147 -2.25 -25.67 -3.89
CA LEU A 147 -3.16 -26.31 -4.85
C LEU A 147 -3.78 -25.31 -5.86
N ALA A 148 -4.04 -24.08 -5.43
CA ALA A 148 -4.61 -23.04 -6.30
C ALA A 148 -3.53 -22.46 -7.22
N PHE A 149 -2.33 -22.22 -6.68
CA PHE A 149 -1.18 -21.82 -7.47
C PHE A 149 -0.85 -22.86 -8.56
N GLU A 150 -0.80 -24.15 -8.21
CA GLU A 150 -0.54 -25.23 -9.15
C GLU A 150 -1.63 -25.35 -10.24
N ALA A 151 -2.91 -25.22 -9.86
CA ALA A 151 -4.01 -25.28 -10.81
C ALA A 151 -3.98 -24.09 -11.79
N MET A 152 -3.79 -22.87 -11.27
CA MET A 152 -3.75 -21.66 -12.10
C MET A 152 -2.52 -21.65 -13.00
N SER A 153 -1.33 -21.96 -12.48
CA SER A 153 -0.09 -21.99 -13.25
C SER A 153 -0.14 -23.03 -14.38
N ARG A 154 -0.75 -24.20 -14.13
CA ARG A 154 -0.97 -25.22 -15.15
C ARG A 154 -1.92 -24.75 -16.25
N ALA A 155 -3.06 -24.17 -15.90
CA ALA A 155 -4.05 -23.70 -16.87
C ALA A 155 -3.51 -22.57 -17.75
N VAL A 156 -2.83 -21.58 -17.15
CA VAL A 156 -2.15 -20.50 -17.90
C VAL A 156 -1.04 -21.06 -18.78
N GLY A 157 -0.23 -21.98 -18.26
CA GLY A 157 0.87 -22.59 -19.00
C GLY A 157 0.43 -23.40 -20.21
N GLN A 158 -0.61 -24.22 -20.05
CA GLN A 158 -1.20 -24.96 -21.17
C GLN A 158 -1.67 -24.02 -22.27
N TYR A 159 -2.39 -22.94 -21.90
CA TYR A 159 -2.86 -21.96 -22.87
C TYR A 159 -1.70 -21.29 -23.63
N ALA A 160 -0.64 -20.90 -22.92
CA ALA A 160 0.54 -20.25 -23.48
C ALA A 160 1.33 -21.18 -24.42
N GLU A 161 1.54 -22.43 -24.01
CA GLU A 161 2.28 -23.43 -24.78
C GLU A 161 1.52 -23.86 -26.06
N GLU A 162 0.19 -23.95 -26.00
CA GLU A 162 -0.67 -24.15 -27.19
C GLU A 162 -0.54 -23.03 -28.23
N ARG A 163 -0.13 -21.82 -27.80
CA ARG A 163 0.12 -20.66 -28.66
C ARG A 163 1.57 -20.54 -29.12
N GLY A 164 2.35 -21.61 -28.93
CA GLY A 164 3.73 -21.70 -29.39
C GLY A 164 4.75 -21.03 -28.47
N LEU A 165 4.36 -20.59 -27.27
CA LEU A 165 5.33 -20.12 -26.29
C LEU A 165 6.10 -21.27 -25.68
N GLN A 166 7.37 -21.02 -25.35
CA GLN A 166 8.25 -22.02 -24.76
C GLN A 166 8.41 -21.75 -23.28
N ARG A 167 8.07 -22.72 -22.42
CA ARG A 167 8.32 -22.63 -20.99
C ARG A 167 9.82 -22.52 -20.71
N THR A 168 10.19 -21.64 -19.80
CA THR A 168 11.59 -21.33 -19.46
C THR A 168 11.72 -20.93 -17.99
N PRO A 169 12.86 -21.16 -17.33
CA PRO A 169 13.16 -20.53 -16.05
C PRO A 169 13.22 -19.00 -16.19
N GLY A 170 12.93 -18.28 -15.10
CA GLY A 170 13.10 -16.82 -15.05
C GLY A 170 14.55 -16.37 -15.21
N ALA A 171 14.73 -15.05 -15.34
CA ALA A 171 16.06 -14.48 -15.54
C ALA A 171 16.99 -14.66 -14.34
N ASP A 172 16.43 -14.74 -13.13
CA ASP A 172 17.21 -14.93 -11.91
C ASP A 172 17.10 -16.39 -11.42
N PRO A 173 18.21 -17.15 -11.46
CA PRO A 173 18.22 -18.57 -11.08
C PRO A 173 17.99 -18.81 -9.58
N GLN A 174 18.00 -17.77 -8.74
CA GLN A 174 17.69 -17.88 -7.32
C GLN A 174 16.19 -18.04 -7.06
N TYR A 175 15.36 -17.68 -8.03
CA TYR A 175 13.91 -17.78 -7.93
C TYR A 175 13.40 -18.86 -8.88
N ASN A 176 12.46 -19.67 -8.39
CA ASN A 176 11.80 -20.69 -9.20
C ASN A 176 10.62 -20.09 -9.96
N ASP A 177 10.89 -19.08 -10.79
CA ASP A 177 9.87 -18.41 -11.59
C ASP A 177 9.37 -19.32 -12.70
N ILE A 178 8.05 -19.27 -12.95
CA ILE A 178 7.42 -19.96 -14.07
C ILE A 178 7.23 -18.95 -15.20
N CYS A 179 7.98 -19.11 -16.29
CA CYS A 179 8.00 -18.17 -17.40
C CYS A 179 7.79 -18.85 -18.75
N TRP A 180 7.41 -18.04 -19.74
CA TRP A 180 7.26 -18.43 -21.13
C TRP A 180 7.91 -17.38 -22.04
N LYS A 181 8.73 -17.84 -22.98
CA LYS A 181 9.41 -17.01 -23.99
C LYS A 181 8.79 -17.18 -25.38
N GLY A 182 8.92 -16.14 -26.19
CA GLY A 182 8.43 -16.09 -27.57
C GLY A 182 7.16 -15.27 -27.75
N ALA A 183 6.72 -14.55 -26.71
CA ALA A 183 5.62 -13.61 -26.79
C ALA A 183 6.08 -12.30 -27.44
N SER A 184 5.14 -11.50 -27.92
CA SER A 184 5.41 -10.12 -28.35
C SER A 184 5.80 -9.25 -27.14
N ASP A 185 6.71 -8.30 -27.35
CA ASP A 185 6.98 -7.22 -26.38
C ASP A 185 5.83 -6.20 -26.32
N ASN A 186 4.93 -6.22 -27.31
CA ASN A 186 3.72 -5.41 -27.28
C ASN A 186 2.74 -5.96 -26.25
N VAL A 187 2.49 -5.18 -25.20
CA VAL A 187 1.59 -5.55 -24.09
C VAL A 187 0.16 -5.79 -24.58
N ASP A 188 -0.30 -5.04 -25.57
CA ASP A 188 -1.66 -5.19 -26.11
C ASP A 188 -1.87 -6.53 -26.82
N ALA A 189 -0.78 -7.13 -27.33
CA ALA A 189 -0.80 -8.44 -27.97
C ALA A 189 -0.72 -9.60 -26.97
N LEU A 190 -0.62 -9.35 -25.65
CA LEU A 190 -0.50 -10.44 -24.67
C LEU A 190 -1.71 -11.35 -24.63
N LEU A 191 -2.90 -10.85 -24.97
CA LEU A 191 -4.11 -11.66 -25.05
C LEU A 191 -4.06 -12.72 -26.17
N GLU A 192 -3.19 -12.54 -27.16
CA GLU A 192 -2.94 -13.56 -28.19
C GLU A 192 -2.24 -14.78 -27.61
N PHE A 193 -1.45 -14.60 -26.54
CA PHE A 193 -0.58 -15.60 -25.95
C PHE A 193 -1.03 -16.11 -24.57
N PHE A 194 -1.73 -15.27 -23.80
CA PHE A 194 -2.12 -15.55 -22.41
C PHE A 194 -3.61 -15.29 -22.19
N PRO A 195 -4.31 -16.09 -21.37
CA PRO A 195 -5.77 -15.99 -21.22
C PRO A 195 -6.17 -14.87 -20.24
N TYR A 196 -7.45 -14.49 -20.23
CA TYR A 196 -7.99 -13.85 -19.02
C TYR A 196 -8.06 -14.86 -17.88
N ALA A 197 -7.80 -14.38 -16.66
CA ALA A 197 -8.11 -15.08 -15.43
C ALA A 197 -9.06 -14.24 -14.57
N GLU A 198 -9.78 -14.86 -13.65
CA GLU A 198 -10.66 -14.17 -12.71
C GLU A 198 -10.58 -14.81 -11.33
N PHE A 199 -10.61 -13.98 -10.29
CA PHE A 199 -10.96 -14.43 -8.94
C PHE A 199 -12.44 -14.15 -8.71
N VAL A 200 -13.21 -15.22 -8.47
CA VAL A 200 -14.62 -15.13 -8.11
C VAL A 200 -14.70 -14.96 -6.61
N LEU A 201 -15.14 -13.79 -6.16
CA LEU A 201 -15.28 -13.42 -4.75
C LEU A 201 -16.70 -13.66 -4.25
N GLY A 202 -16.87 -13.58 -2.92
CA GLY A 202 -18.17 -13.69 -2.27
C GLY A 202 -19.22 -12.73 -2.87
N GLY A 203 -20.43 -13.23 -3.09
CA GLY A 203 -21.50 -12.46 -3.73
C GLY A 203 -21.35 -12.35 -5.25
N ASP A 204 -20.64 -13.29 -5.88
CA ASP A 204 -20.38 -13.36 -7.33
C ASP A 204 -19.67 -12.12 -7.91
N VAL A 205 -18.90 -11.42 -7.07
CA VAL A 205 -18.05 -10.31 -7.51
C VAL A 205 -16.82 -10.87 -8.20
N ARG A 206 -16.58 -10.47 -9.45
CA ARG A 206 -15.49 -10.98 -10.28
C ARG A 206 -14.34 -9.99 -10.38
N LEU A 207 -13.20 -10.33 -9.79
CA LEU A 207 -11.96 -9.59 -10.00
C LEU A 207 -11.30 -10.08 -11.29
N LYS A 208 -11.40 -9.28 -12.35
CA LYS A 208 -10.81 -9.59 -13.65
C LYS A 208 -9.30 -9.37 -13.65
N LEU A 209 -8.58 -10.37 -14.18
CA LEU A 209 -7.13 -10.38 -14.30
C LEU A 209 -6.75 -10.58 -15.78
N PRO A 210 -6.64 -9.51 -16.57
CA PRO A 210 -5.91 -9.58 -17.85
C PRO A 210 -4.46 -10.03 -17.61
N PRO A 211 -3.73 -10.50 -18.64
CA PRO A 211 -2.35 -10.97 -18.54
C PRO A 211 -1.44 -10.09 -17.68
N VAL A 212 -1.53 -8.77 -17.84
CA VAL A 212 -0.74 -7.78 -17.11
C VAL A 212 -0.94 -7.78 -15.59
N ARG A 213 -2.08 -8.30 -15.09
CA ARG A 213 -2.40 -8.38 -13.66
C ARG A 213 -1.90 -9.66 -12.97
N TYR A 214 -1.39 -10.63 -13.74
CA TYR A 214 -0.83 -11.87 -13.23
C TYR A 214 0.50 -12.28 -13.88
N LEU A 215 1.07 -11.44 -14.75
CA LEU A 215 2.39 -11.62 -15.34
C LEU A 215 3.33 -10.45 -15.00
N PHE A 216 4.64 -10.72 -15.04
CA PHE A 216 5.69 -9.71 -15.08
C PHE A 216 6.64 -10.00 -16.24
N LEU A 217 7.25 -8.96 -16.82
CA LEU A 217 8.26 -9.06 -17.87
C LEU A 217 9.63 -9.35 -17.24
N SER A 218 10.22 -10.49 -17.56
CA SER A 218 11.55 -10.88 -17.06
C SER A 218 12.66 -10.51 -18.05
N ARG A 219 12.41 -10.69 -19.35
CA ARG A 219 13.28 -10.33 -20.47
C ARG A 219 12.41 -9.97 -21.68
N PRO A 220 12.93 -9.29 -22.72
CA PRO A 220 12.16 -9.08 -23.95
C PRO A 220 11.56 -10.39 -24.48
N GLY A 221 10.25 -10.38 -24.72
CA GLY A 221 9.45 -11.52 -25.17
C GLY A 221 9.30 -12.65 -24.16
N GLU A 222 9.68 -12.45 -22.90
CA GLU A 222 9.62 -13.45 -21.82
C GLU A 222 8.82 -12.94 -20.61
N TYR A 223 7.68 -13.56 -20.38
CA TYR A 223 6.76 -13.22 -19.31
C TYR A 223 6.68 -14.36 -18.29
N CYS A 224 6.65 -13.98 -17.01
CA CYS A 224 6.62 -14.89 -15.88
C CYS A 224 5.36 -14.66 -15.04
N LEU A 225 4.88 -15.69 -14.34
CA LEU A 225 3.79 -15.51 -13.37
C LEU A 225 4.20 -14.54 -12.25
N SER A 226 3.37 -13.54 -12.00
CA SER A 226 3.42 -12.67 -10.82
C SER A 226 2.53 -13.19 -9.67
N VAL A 227 2.10 -14.44 -9.79
CA VAL A 227 1.38 -15.23 -8.77
C VAL A 227 2.33 -16.31 -8.25
N PHE A 228 2.44 -16.48 -6.93
CA PHE A 228 3.39 -17.38 -6.30
C PHE A 228 2.72 -18.35 -5.31
N ASP A 229 3.39 -19.47 -5.07
CA ASP A 229 2.99 -20.42 -4.01
C ASP A 229 3.21 -19.82 -2.62
N ASN A 230 2.22 -19.99 -1.75
CA ASN A 230 2.22 -19.53 -0.37
C ASN A 230 2.07 -20.66 0.66
N GLY A 231 2.13 -21.92 0.21
CA GLY A 231 1.92 -23.08 1.07
C GLY A 231 0.51 -23.09 1.65
N GLY A 232 0.43 -23.39 2.95
CA GLY A 232 -0.81 -23.30 3.74
C GLY A 232 -1.05 -21.96 4.43
N SER A 233 -0.28 -20.91 4.10
CA SER A 233 -0.28 -19.66 4.88
C SER A 233 -1.53 -18.79 4.63
N GLY A 234 -2.25 -19.01 3.53
CA GLY A 234 -3.40 -18.20 3.10
C GLY A 234 -3.19 -17.61 1.71
N THR A 235 -3.99 -16.61 1.36
CA THR A 235 -3.93 -15.87 0.09
C THR A 235 -3.65 -14.39 0.32
N LEU A 236 -2.67 -13.82 -0.37
CA LEU A 236 -2.50 -12.36 -0.50
C LEU A 236 -2.84 -11.97 -1.93
N ILE A 237 -3.84 -11.11 -2.09
CA ILE A 237 -4.08 -10.43 -3.37
C ILE A 237 -3.25 -9.16 -3.33
N GLY A 238 -2.15 -9.17 -4.08
CA GLY A 238 -1.22 -8.05 -4.16
C GLY A 238 -1.70 -6.94 -5.08
N THR A 239 -1.05 -5.80 -5.01
CA THR A 239 -1.42 -4.61 -5.77
C THR A 239 -1.34 -4.81 -7.29
N GLY A 240 -0.46 -5.67 -7.78
CA GLY A 240 -0.35 -6.00 -9.21
C GLY A 240 -1.61 -6.65 -9.78
N SER A 241 -2.41 -7.33 -8.95
CA SER A 241 -3.67 -7.94 -9.37
C SER A 241 -4.87 -6.98 -9.36
N VAL A 242 -4.69 -5.75 -8.87
CA VAL A 242 -5.73 -4.70 -8.83
C VAL A 242 -5.33 -3.42 -9.58
N GLN A 243 -4.09 -3.35 -10.07
CA GLN A 243 -3.57 -2.25 -10.89
C GLN A 243 -3.44 -2.67 -12.35
N ASN A 244 -3.50 -1.72 -13.29
CA ASN A 244 -3.17 -1.97 -14.69
C ASN A 244 -1.75 -1.53 -15.01
N VAL A 245 -0.76 -2.26 -14.50
CA VAL A 245 0.66 -1.92 -14.63
C VAL A 245 1.48 -3.11 -15.12
N LEU A 246 2.48 -2.84 -15.96
CA LEU A 246 3.50 -3.81 -16.31
C LEU A 246 4.63 -3.76 -15.28
N VAL A 247 4.84 -4.87 -14.58
CA VAL A 247 6.01 -5.07 -13.73
C VAL A 247 7.13 -5.65 -14.59
N THR A 248 8.31 -5.04 -14.56
CA THR A 248 9.54 -5.53 -15.17
C THR A 248 10.57 -5.81 -14.10
N VAL A 249 11.25 -6.95 -14.21
CA VAL A 249 12.35 -7.33 -13.32
C VAL A 249 13.66 -7.07 -14.07
N THR A 250 14.54 -6.22 -13.52
CA THR A 250 15.84 -5.92 -14.11
C THR A 250 16.98 -6.20 -13.11
N PRO A 251 18.11 -6.80 -13.54
CA PRO A 251 19.30 -6.93 -12.70
C PRO A 251 19.87 -5.56 -12.31
N LEU A 252 20.36 -5.43 -11.08
CA LEU A 252 21.13 -4.27 -10.62
C LEU A 252 22.63 -4.52 -10.90
N GLU A 253 23.11 -3.96 -12.02
CA GLU A 253 24.51 -3.95 -12.46
C GLU A 253 25.11 -5.33 -12.83
N GLU A 254 26.21 -5.31 -13.58
CA GLU A 254 26.81 -6.50 -14.23
C GLU A 254 27.38 -7.54 -13.25
N ASP A 255 27.54 -7.22 -11.96
CA ASP A 255 28.25 -8.05 -10.97
C ASP A 255 27.46 -8.41 -9.70
N ASN A 256 26.13 -8.16 -9.58
CA ASN A 256 25.41 -8.60 -8.38
C ASN A 256 23.94 -9.06 -8.53
N VAL A 257 23.67 -10.09 -7.73
CA VAL A 257 22.46 -10.88 -7.44
C VAL A 257 21.17 -10.10 -7.08
N GLN A 258 21.17 -8.77 -7.11
CA GLN A 258 20.00 -7.99 -6.68
C GLN A 258 19.14 -7.60 -7.88
N LEU A 259 17.83 -7.88 -7.79
CA LEU A 259 16.85 -7.49 -8.79
C LEU A 259 16.16 -6.18 -8.39
N GLN A 260 15.85 -5.34 -9.39
CA GLN A 260 14.98 -4.19 -9.25
C GLN A 260 13.66 -4.45 -9.97
N LEU A 261 12.56 -4.10 -9.30
CA LEU A 261 11.25 -4.04 -9.92
C LEU A 261 11.02 -2.64 -10.47
N LYS A 262 10.77 -2.56 -11.77
CA LYS A 262 10.27 -1.37 -12.45
C LYS A 262 8.79 -1.59 -12.74
N VAL A 263 7.96 -0.65 -12.35
CA VAL A 263 6.54 -0.64 -12.70
C VAL A 263 6.36 0.38 -13.83
N THR A 264 5.51 0.07 -14.80
CA THR A 264 5.20 0.95 -15.95
C THR A 264 3.69 0.96 -16.15
N PRO A 265 3.03 2.12 -16.26
CA PRO A 265 1.58 2.17 -16.50
C PRO A 265 1.31 1.86 -17.98
N LEU A 266 0.12 1.33 -18.27
CA LEU A 266 -0.33 1.05 -19.64
C LEU A 266 -1.27 2.16 -20.11
N GLU A 267 -1.36 2.37 -21.44
CA GLU A 267 -2.11 3.50 -22.03
C GLU A 267 -3.61 3.50 -21.64
N ASP A 268 -4.20 2.31 -21.45
CA ASP A 268 -5.52 2.15 -20.82
C ASP A 268 -5.40 2.27 -19.28
N ASN A 269 -5.36 3.49 -18.77
CA ASN A 269 -5.18 3.81 -17.34
C ASN A 269 -6.35 3.42 -16.41
N VAL A 270 -7.17 2.42 -16.75
CA VAL A 270 -8.26 1.97 -15.88
C VAL A 270 -7.71 1.06 -14.78
N GLN A 271 -7.64 1.56 -13.55
CA GLN A 271 -7.27 0.78 -12.37
C GLN A 271 -8.49 0.48 -11.50
N LEU A 272 -8.32 -0.43 -10.53
CA LEU A 272 -9.37 -0.75 -9.58
C LEU A 272 -9.21 0.14 -8.34
N GLN A 273 -10.18 1.01 -8.10
CA GLN A 273 -10.35 1.65 -6.80
C GLN A 273 -10.95 0.64 -5.83
N LEU A 274 -10.34 0.52 -4.64
CA LEU A 274 -10.83 -0.32 -3.55
C LEU A 274 -11.43 0.57 -2.47
N LYS A 275 -12.74 0.46 -2.24
CA LYS A 275 -13.47 1.18 -1.19
C LYS A 275 -13.75 0.27 0.00
N TYR A 276 -13.06 0.46 1.10
CA TYR A 276 -13.26 -0.27 2.35
C TYR A 276 -14.39 0.38 3.16
N ASP A 277 -15.63 -0.10 3.00
CA ASP A 277 -16.81 0.34 3.74
C ASP A 277 -16.96 -0.52 5.01
N ARG A 278 -16.19 -0.16 6.03
CA ARG A 278 -16.08 -0.91 7.29
C ARG A 278 -17.36 -0.83 8.11
N ARG A 279 -18.05 0.31 8.05
CA ARG A 279 -19.39 0.51 8.62
C ARG A 279 -20.37 -0.59 8.17
N ASN A 280 -20.31 -0.99 6.90
CA ASN A 280 -21.17 -2.04 6.34
C ASN A 280 -20.45 -3.39 6.14
N SER A 281 -19.24 -3.55 6.70
CA SER A 281 -18.43 -4.78 6.61
C SER A 281 -18.30 -5.32 5.18
N ARG A 282 -17.94 -4.44 4.22
CA ARG A 282 -17.78 -4.80 2.81
C ARG A 282 -16.66 -4.01 2.14
N VAL A 283 -16.13 -4.54 1.04
CA VAL A 283 -15.19 -3.82 0.18
C VAL A 283 -15.78 -3.70 -1.22
N GLY A 284 -15.73 -2.48 -1.75
CA GLY A 284 -16.18 -2.11 -3.07
C GLY A 284 -15.03 -2.07 -4.05
N PHE A 285 -15.29 -2.45 -5.29
CA PHE A 285 -14.36 -2.34 -6.40
C PHE A 285 -14.99 -1.48 -7.50
N THR A 286 -14.24 -0.50 -7.99
CA THR A 286 -14.69 0.39 -9.07
C THR A 286 -13.58 0.54 -10.10
N ASP A 287 -13.88 0.26 -11.36
CA ASP A 287 -12.96 0.55 -12.45
C ASP A 287 -12.94 2.07 -12.69
N ILE A 288 -11.77 2.69 -12.51
CA ILE A 288 -11.60 4.13 -12.63
C ILE A 288 -10.15 4.48 -12.98
N ASP A 289 -9.95 5.57 -13.72
CA ASP A 289 -8.63 6.17 -13.90
C ASP A 289 -8.25 6.93 -12.62
N CYS A 290 -7.26 6.42 -11.88
CA CYS A 290 -6.83 7.02 -10.62
C CYS A 290 -6.16 8.38 -10.81
N GLU A 291 -5.54 8.64 -11.96
CA GLU A 291 -4.89 9.92 -12.25
C GLU A 291 -5.92 10.99 -12.62
N GLU A 292 -6.93 10.61 -13.41
CA GLU A 292 -8.09 11.48 -13.68
C GLU A 292 -8.87 11.76 -12.40
N LEU A 293 -9.07 10.75 -11.54
CA LEU A 293 -9.68 10.92 -10.22
C LEU A 293 -8.88 11.90 -9.36
N ALA A 294 -7.56 11.75 -9.26
CA ALA A 294 -6.71 12.67 -8.52
C ALA A 294 -6.88 14.11 -9.03
N SER A 295 -6.88 14.28 -10.35
CA SER A 295 -6.99 15.58 -11.01
C SER A 295 -8.35 16.24 -10.76
N ALA A 296 -9.44 15.46 -10.85
CA ALA A 296 -10.79 15.93 -10.59
C ALA A 296 -11.00 16.34 -9.12
N LEU A 297 -10.43 15.60 -8.18
CA LEU A 297 -10.52 15.92 -6.76
C LEU A 297 -9.76 17.21 -6.40
N VAL A 298 -8.55 17.40 -6.94
CA VAL A 298 -7.79 18.65 -6.76
C VAL A 298 -8.53 19.84 -7.35
N ALA A 299 -9.11 19.69 -8.55
CA ALA A 299 -9.91 20.75 -9.16
C ALA A 299 -11.12 21.12 -8.30
N THR A 300 -11.79 20.12 -7.72
CA THR A 300 -12.91 20.32 -6.81
C THR A 300 -12.48 21.06 -5.55
N ALA A 301 -11.40 20.61 -4.89
CA ALA A 301 -10.88 21.25 -3.68
C ALA A 301 -10.47 22.73 -3.91
N ASN A 302 -9.85 23.03 -5.05
CA ASN A 302 -9.49 24.41 -5.41
C ASN A 302 -10.73 25.28 -5.69
N ALA A 303 -11.78 24.72 -6.30
CA ALA A 303 -13.03 25.42 -6.54
C ALA A 303 -13.76 25.74 -5.22
N THR A 304 -13.79 24.80 -4.26
CA THR A 304 -14.34 25.06 -2.93
C THR A 304 -13.55 26.14 -2.21
N ALA A 305 -12.21 26.08 -2.23
CA ALA A 305 -11.35 27.10 -1.62
C ALA A 305 -11.55 28.50 -2.23
N ALA A 306 -11.77 28.61 -3.54
CA ALA A 306 -12.05 29.87 -4.23
C ALA A 306 -13.46 30.43 -3.94
N SER A 307 -14.40 29.57 -3.52
CA SER A 307 -15.78 29.95 -3.18
C SER A 307 -15.99 30.31 -1.70
N SER A 308 -14.98 30.09 -0.85
CA SER A 308 -15.02 30.44 0.57
C SER A 308 -15.12 31.96 0.77
N PRO A 309 -16.05 32.48 1.60
CA PRO A 309 -16.15 33.91 1.84
C PRO A 309 -14.88 34.43 2.52
N SER A 310 -14.44 35.63 2.13
CA SER A 310 -13.29 36.32 2.72
C SER A 310 -13.40 36.33 4.25
N PRO A 311 -12.28 36.13 4.99
CA PRO A 311 -12.30 36.25 6.44
C PRO A 311 -12.84 37.63 6.84
N PRO A 312 -13.62 37.74 7.93
CA PRO A 312 -14.09 39.03 8.41
C PRO A 312 -12.90 39.96 8.65
N PRO A 313 -13.03 41.28 8.39
CA PRO A 313 -11.94 42.21 8.61
C PRO A 313 -11.46 42.10 10.07
N PRO A 314 -10.15 42.18 10.32
CA PRO A 314 -9.61 42.08 11.67
C PRO A 314 -10.26 43.14 12.55
N PHE A 315 -10.66 42.73 13.77
CA PHE A 315 -11.17 43.65 14.77
C PHE A 315 -10.19 44.81 14.98
N PRO A 316 -10.67 46.07 15.15
CA PRO A 316 -9.79 47.20 15.40
C PRO A 316 -8.94 46.92 16.63
N ALA A 317 -7.63 47.18 16.51
CA ALA A 317 -6.68 46.96 17.58
C ALA A 317 -7.11 47.73 18.85
N PRO A 318 -7.01 47.13 20.05
CA PRO A 318 -7.29 47.84 21.28
C PRO A 318 -6.33 49.03 21.43
N PRO A 319 -6.77 50.14 22.06
CA PRO A 319 -5.94 51.33 22.23
C PRO A 319 -4.71 51.00 23.08
N SER A 320 -3.58 51.59 22.69
CA SER A 320 -2.28 51.40 23.35
C SER A 320 -2.35 51.77 24.84
N PRO A 321 -1.71 50.99 25.73
CA PRO A 321 -1.65 51.35 27.15
C PRO A 321 -0.83 52.63 27.36
N PRO A 322 -1.16 53.43 28.39
CA PRO A 322 -0.41 54.66 28.70
C PRO A 322 1.03 54.35 29.11
N PRO A 323 1.98 55.28 28.86
CA PRO A 323 3.38 55.05 29.17
C PRO A 323 3.62 54.94 30.68
N PRO A 324 4.62 54.13 31.10
CA PRO A 324 4.95 53.96 32.51
C PRO A 324 5.56 55.25 33.10
N PRO A 325 5.39 55.49 34.41
CA PRO A 325 5.99 56.65 35.08
C PRO A 325 7.51 56.53 35.17
N PRO A 326 8.24 57.67 35.24
CA PRO A 326 9.70 57.69 35.22
C PRO A 326 10.31 57.10 36.50
N SER A 327 11.34 56.28 36.32
CA SER A 327 12.12 55.63 37.37
C SER A 327 12.96 56.63 38.20
N PRO A 328 13.11 56.45 39.52
CA PRO A 328 13.96 57.31 40.34
C PRO A 328 15.46 57.03 40.14
N SER A 329 16.26 58.08 40.30
CA SER A 329 17.72 58.12 40.12
C SER A 329 18.47 57.26 41.15
N PRO A 330 19.62 56.65 40.78
CA PRO A 330 20.37 55.78 41.69
C PRO A 330 21.34 56.56 42.61
N PRO A 331 21.59 56.09 43.85
CA PRO A 331 22.63 56.62 44.73
C PRO A 331 24.03 56.03 44.43
N PRO A 332 25.12 56.63 44.97
CA PRO A 332 26.46 56.41 44.45
C PRO A 332 27.14 55.13 44.95
N ARG A 333 28.15 54.74 44.16
CA ARG A 333 28.88 53.48 44.18
C ARG A 333 29.93 53.43 45.30
N ALA A 334 30.06 52.28 45.97
CA ALA A 334 31.23 51.93 46.78
C ALA A 334 31.88 50.62 46.28
N SER A 335 33.18 50.50 46.55
CA SER A 335 34.20 49.74 45.84
C SER A 335 34.48 48.31 46.33
N ARG A 336 34.81 47.45 45.35
CA ARG A 336 35.72 46.27 45.32
C ARG A 336 36.07 45.51 46.61
N GLY A 337 35.91 44.18 46.52
CA GLY A 337 36.70 43.16 47.22
C GLY A 337 36.78 41.87 46.39
N SER A 338 37.97 41.32 46.22
CA SER A 338 38.34 40.18 45.36
C SER A 338 38.24 38.81 46.07
N ARG A 339 38.04 37.71 45.33
CA ARG A 339 38.67 36.39 45.61
C ARG A 339 38.48 35.35 44.50
N SER A 340 39.36 34.35 44.58
CA SER A 340 39.89 33.44 43.55
C SER A 340 39.26 32.05 43.45
N SER A 341 39.33 31.51 42.22
CA SER A 341 39.50 30.13 41.72
C SER A 341 39.41 28.85 42.60
N ARG A 342 38.84 27.80 41.97
CA ARG A 342 39.12 26.33 41.95
C ARG A 342 37.76 25.57 41.91
N GLY A 343 37.52 24.47 41.21
CA GLY A 343 38.27 23.55 40.34
C GLY A 343 37.30 22.41 39.94
N SER A 344 37.57 21.71 38.82
CA SER A 344 36.84 20.52 38.33
C SER A 344 37.10 19.27 39.22
N PRO A 345 36.34 18.14 39.13
CA PRO A 345 36.46 17.18 38.01
C PRO A 345 35.18 16.34 37.64
N SER A 346 35.28 15.61 36.52
CA SER A 346 34.41 14.50 35.99
C SER A 346 34.94 13.11 36.43
N PRO A 347 34.46 11.94 35.95
CA PRO A 347 33.12 11.43 35.57
C PRO A 347 32.80 10.03 36.18
N ALA A 348 31.61 9.45 35.95
CA ALA A 348 31.38 8.01 36.17
C ALA A 348 30.32 7.40 35.21
N ALA A 349 30.67 6.24 34.65
CA ALA A 349 29.84 5.35 33.84
C ALA A 349 29.28 4.19 34.69
N SER A 350 28.12 3.62 34.32
CA SER A 350 27.75 2.26 34.74
C SER A 350 26.79 1.58 33.75
N ARG A 351 26.91 0.24 33.72
CA ARG A 351 26.53 -0.76 32.73
C ARG A 351 25.09 -1.32 32.88
N PRO A 352 24.60 -2.13 31.92
CA PRO A 352 23.20 -2.58 31.79
C PRO A 352 22.94 -3.99 32.34
N HIS A 353 21.66 -4.34 32.56
CA HIS A 353 21.17 -5.71 32.87
C HIS A 353 19.67 -5.87 32.50
N PRO A 354 19.11 -7.11 32.38
CA PRO A 354 18.60 -7.64 31.10
C PRO A 354 17.11 -8.09 31.12
N HIS A 355 16.69 -8.80 30.05
CA HIS A 355 15.44 -9.59 29.84
C HIS A 355 14.31 -8.85 29.07
N MET A 356 13.52 -9.44 28.17
CA MET A 356 13.32 -10.83 27.74
C MET A 356 12.69 -10.82 26.33
N MET A 357 13.19 -11.67 25.43
CA MET A 357 12.62 -11.89 24.09
C MET A 357 11.41 -12.83 24.15
N LEU A 358 10.37 -12.53 23.37
CA LEU A 358 9.38 -13.52 22.91
C LEU A 358 9.43 -13.57 21.38
N HIS A 359 10.29 -14.46 20.89
CA HIS A 359 10.26 -14.93 19.50
C HIS A 359 9.22 -16.05 19.41
N HIS A 360 8.16 -15.86 18.63
CA HIS A 360 7.48 -17.00 18.01
C HIS A 360 8.12 -17.27 16.65
N LYS A 361 9.04 -18.24 16.68
CA LYS A 361 9.71 -18.82 15.53
C LYS A 361 8.88 -20.05 15.13
N HIS A 362 8.09 -19.97 14.06
CA HIS A 362 7.66 -21.17 13.37
C HIS A 362 8.77 -21.56 12.38
N HIS A 363 9.49 -22.62 12.70
CA HIS A 363 10.37 -23.30 11.75
C HIS A 363 9.52 -24.27 10.93
N HIS A 364 9.47 -24.09 9.60
CA HIS A 364 9.37 -25.17 8.63
C HIS A 364 10.25 -24.85 7.40
N PRO A 365 10.83 -25.87 6.74
CA PRO A 365 11.90 -25.70 5.75
C PRO A 365 11.35 -25.52 4.32
N SER A 366 12.24 -25.10 3.42
CA SER A 366 12.08 -24.86 1.97
C SER A 366 11.14 -23.72 1.56
N GLY A 367 11.69 -22.52 1.34
CA GLY A 367 10.91 -21.40 0.77
C GLY A 367 11.65 -20.06 0.59
N GLY A 368 12.99 -20.04 0.65
CA GLY A 368 13.78 -18.80 0.72
C GLY A 368 13.52 -17.78 -0.41
N GLY A 369 13.27 -18.24 -1.63
CA GLY A 369 13.01 -17.36 -2.78
C GLY A 369 11.67 -16.60 -2.70
N SER A 370 10.61 -17.22 -2.17
CA SER A 370 9.31 -16.54 -2.02
C SER A 370 9.35 -15.39 -1.02
N GLN A 371 10.18 -15.54 0.02
CA GLN A 371 10.27 -14.57 1.11
C GLN A 371 11.15 -13.37 0.74
N LEU A 372 12.23 -13.56 -0.04
CA LEU A 372 13.02 -12.44 -0.58
C LEU A 372 12.24 -11.57 -1.56
N ARG A 373 11.37 -12.14 -2.42
CA ARG A 373 10.55 -11.33 -3.35
C ARG A 373 9.48 -10.51 -2.65
N LYS A 374 8.94 -10.98 -1.52
CA LYS A 374 8.07 -10.16 -0.66
C LYS A 374 8.78 -8.89 -0.21
N GLU A 375 10.09 -8.95 0.06
CA GLU A 375 10.90 -7.78 0.44
C GLU A 375 11.20 -6.88 -0.76
N VAL A 376 11.60 -7.41 -1.93
CA VAL A 376 11.89 -6.61 -3.14
C VAL A 376 10.65 -5.92 -3.72
N ALA A 377 9.48 -6.58 -3.65
CA ALA A 377 8.18 -6.05 -4.07
C ALA A 377 7.78 -4.73 -3.38
N GLN A 378 8.22 -4.53 -2.13
CA GLN A 378 7.89 -3.33 -1.36
C GLN A 378 8.45 -2.04 -1.99
N ARG A 379 9.35 -2.09 -2.96
CA ARG A 379 9.95 -0.87 -3.54
C ARG A 379 8.99 -0.04 -4.41
N SER A 380 7.86 -0.59 -4.85
CA SER A 380 7.12 -0.05 -6.02
C SER A 380 5.78 0.64 -5.74
N HIS A 381 5.16 0.47 -4.57
CA HIS A 381 3.72 0.78 -4.41
C HIS A 381 3.31 1.51 -3.13
N TRP A 382 4.25 2.14 -2.42
CA TRP A 382 3.86 2.95 -1.26
C TRP A 382 3.27 4.29 -1.67
N LEU A 383 2.09 4.57 -1.14
CA LEU A 383 1.35 5.80 -1.35
C LEU A 383 2.18 7.00 -0.87
N ARG A 384 2.50 7.93 -1.78
CA ARG A 384 3.08 9.22 -1.41
C ARG A 384 1.97 10.13 -0.93
N LEU A 385 1.98 10.49 0.34
CA LEU A 385 1.28 11.69 0.81
C LEU A 385 2.23 12.86 0.57
N ARG A 386 1.82 13.81 -0.29
CA ARG A 386 2.48 15.12 -0.41
C ARG A 386 1.70 16.15 0.39
#